data_AF-A0A9E3EFM9-F1
#
_entry.id   AF-A0A9E3EFM9-F1
#
_cell.length_a   1.000
_cell.length_b   1.000
_cell.length_c   1.000
_cell.angle_alpha   90.00
_cell.angle_beta   90.00
_cell.angle_gamma   90.00
#
_symmetry.space_group_name_H-M   'P 1'
#
loop_
_entity.id
_entity.type
_entity.pdbx_description
1 polymer ?
#
loop_
_entity_poly.entity_id
_entity_poly.type
_entity_poly.pdbx_seq_one_letter_code
_entity_poly.pdbx_strand_id
1 'polypeptide(L)'
;MITINGRPVSHKEVTGSLLITIYESISKGIERENSLLNQRLTWALGISGAYIAAEAFLGASVIRDLSQKGDQAIQGVACCLMAALSISAIVICVTSYLSIEAACEQKDYLRRYYEECRLNGENIFENGMKLPRPFGPRGGQVSGNIAAKIISPVLVLMWVVMTVIEGLAAILFLCQVF
;
A
#
# COMPACT_ATOMS: atom_id res chain seq x y z
N MET A 1 -16.58 -2.93 -36.23
CA MET A 1 -15.90 -4.16 -35.75
C MET A 1 -15.70 -3.99 -34.25
N ILE A 2 -16.20 -4.91 -33.42
CA ILE A 2 -16.02 -4.85 -31.97
C ILE A 2 -14.68 -5.51 -31.65
N THR A 3 -13.82 -4.81 -30.92
CA THR A 3 -12.55 -5.37 -30.44
C THR A 3 -12.63 -5.53 -28.93
N ILE A 4 -12.44 -6.76 -28.45
CA ILE A 4 -12.33 -7.07 -27.01
C ILE A 4 -10.96 -7.71 -26.80
N ASN A 5 -10.13 -7.13 -25.93
CA ASN A 5 -8.79 -7.63 -25.64
C ASN A 5 -7.91 -7.81 -26.91
N GLY A 6 -7.96 -6.83 -27.82
CA GLY A 6 -7.24 -6.86 -29.09
C GLY A 6 -7.75 -7.87 -30.13
N ARG A 7 -8.78 -8.67 -29.82
CA ARG A 7 -9.35 -9.65 -30.74
C ARG A 7 -10.64 -9.13 -31.38
N PRO A 8 -10.82 -9.27 -32.71
CA PRO A 8 -12.07 -8.95 -33.36
C PRO A 8 -13.14 -9.98 -32.95
N VAL A 9 -14.24 -9.51 -32.37
CA VAL A 9 -15.38 -10.34 -31.99
C VAL A 9 -16.53 -10.08 -32.95
N SER A 10 -17.18 -11.15 -33.41
CA SER A 10 -18.30 -11.07 -34.34
C SER A 10 -19.51 -10.40 -33.67
N HIS A 11 -20.15 -9.48 -34.38
CA HIS A 11 -21.30 -8.69 -33.90
C HIS A 11 -22.51 -9.55 -33.49
N LYS A 12 -22.57 -10.81 -33.93
CA LYS A 12 -23.62 -11.78 -33.60
C LYS A 12 -23.50 -12.40 -32.21
N GLU A 13 -22.30 -12.38 -31.60
CA GLU A 13 -22.03 -13.03 -30.30
C GLU A 13 -22.12 -12.06 -29.11
N VAL A 14 -22.04 -10.75 -29.35
CA VAL A 14 -22.04 -9.74 -28.29
C VAL A 14 -23.45 -9.20 -28.07
N THR A 15 -24.20 -9.83 -27.16
CA THR A 15 -25.50 -9.32 -26.72
C THR A 15 -25.30 -8.13 -25.76
N GLY A 16 -26.23 -7.16 -25.76
CA GLY A 16 -26.19 -6.02 -24.83
C GLY A 16 -26.11 -6.44 -23.35
N SER A 17 -26.70 -7.58 -22.98
CA SER A 17 -26.59 -8.16 -21.64
C SER A 17 -25.16 -8.57 -21.28
N LEU A 18 -24.41 -9.17 -22.20
CA LEU A 18 -23.02 -9.59 -21.97
C LEU A 18 -22.10 -8.39 -21.76
N LEU A 19 -22.30 -7.32 -22.53
CA LEU A 19 -21.57 -6.05 -22.37
C LEU A 19 -21.84 -5.40 -21.00
N ILE A 20 -23.09 -5.44 -20.52
CA ILE A 20 -23.44 -4.94 -19.17
C ILE A 20 -22.75 -5.78 -18.09
N THR A 21 -22.75 -7.11 -18.21
CA THR A 21 -22.06 -8.00 -17.26
C THR A 21 -20.55 -7.74 -17.23
N ILE A 22 -19.92 -7.55 -18.38
CA ILE A 22 -18.49 -7.19 -18.45
C ILE A 22 -18.24 -5.86 -17.76
N TYR A 23 -19.05 -4.84 -18.07
CA TYR A 23 -18.94 -3.54 -17.42
C TYR A 23 -19.09 -3.64 -15.90
N GLU A 24 -20.10 -4.34 -15.40
CA GLU A 24 -20.32 -4.54 -13.97
C GLU A 24 -19.14 -5.26 -13.31
N SER A 25 -18.59 -6.29 -13.96
CA SER A 25 -17.43 -7.02 -13.45
C SER A 25 -16.21 -6.10 -13.33
N ILE A 26 -15.96 -5.24 -14.32
CA ILE A 26 -14.87 -4.25 -14.27
C ILE A 26 -15.12 -3.25 -13.15
N SER A 27 -16.33 -2.68 -13.07
CA SER A 27 -16.70 -1.69 -12.07
C SER A 27 -16.54 -2.22 -10.65
N LYS A 28 -17.13 -3.39 -10.36
CA LYS A 28 -17.01 -4.07 -9.06
C LYS A 28 -15.57 -4.45 -8.75
N GLY A 29 -14.80 -4.86 -9.76
CA GLY A 29 -13.37 -5.16 -9.61
C GLY A 29 -12.56 -3.93 -9.17
N ILE A 30 -12.76 -2.79 -9.81
CA ILE A 30 -12.07 -1.53 -9.47
C ILE A 30 -12.46 -1.06 -8.06
N GLU A 31 -13.74 -1.10 -7.72
CA GLU A 31 -14.24 -0.72 -6.40
C GLU A 31 -13.65 -1.61 -5.29
N ARG A 32 -13.62 -2.93 -5.52
CA ARG A 32 -13.01 -3.90 -4.61
C ARG A 32 -11.54 -3.61 -4.37
N GLU A 33 -10.75 -3.41 -5.43
CA GLU A 33 -9.32 -3.12 -5.29
C GLU A 33 -9.08 -1.77 -4.58
N ASN A 34 -9.92 -0.77 -4.82
CA ASN A 34 -9.81 0.52 -4.14
C ASN A 34 -10.11 0.41 -2.64
N SER A 35 -11.11 -0.40 -2.26
CA SER A 35 -11.43 -0.70 -0.86
C SER A 35 -10.28 -1.45 -0.17
N LEU A 36 -9.73 -2.48 -0.83
CA LEU A 36 -8.58 -3.24 -0.32
C LEU A 36 -7.34 -2.37 -0.15
N LEU A 37 -7.05 -1.48 -1.10
CA LEU A 37 -5.96 -0.50 -1.01
C LEU A 37 -6.11 0.39 0.22
N ASN A 38 -7.30 0.97 0.41
CA ASN A 38 -7.56 1.86 1.55
C ASN A 38 -7.47 1.11 2.89
N GLN A 39 -7.99 -0.11 2.95
CA GLN A 39 -7.90 -0.96 4.14
C GLN A 39 -6.45 -1.31 4.48
N ARG A 40 -5.65 -1.73 3.49
CA ARG A 40 -4.23 -2.06 3.67
C ARG A 40 -3.42 -0.84 4.13
N LEU A 41 -3.65 0.32 3.52
CA LEU A 41 -2.99 1.57 3.92
C LEU A 41 -3.35 1.97 5.35
N THR A 42 -4.63 1.85 5.71
CA THR A 42 -5.13 2.16 7.05
C THR A 42 -4.51 1.24 8.11
N TRP A 43 -4.44 -0.07 7.84
CA TRP A 43 -3.77 -1.01 8.73
C TRP A 43 -2.28 -0.76 8.85
N ALA A 44 -1.58 -0.49 7.74
CA ALA A 44 -0.15 -0.17 7.77
C ALA A 44 0.15 1.08 8.61
N LEU A 45 -0.65 2.13 8.46
CA LEU A 45 -0.54 3.36 9.25
C LEU A 45 -0.90 3.13 10.73
N GLY A 46 -1.99 2.42 11.00
CA GLY A 46 -2.44 2.14 12.36
C GLY A 46 -1.45 1.28 13.14
N ILE A 47 -0.92 0.23 12.51
CA ILE A 47 0.11 -0.63 13.09
C ILE A 47 1.41 0.16 13.29
N SER A 48 1.85 0.95 12.30
CA SER A 48 3.04 1.80 12.46
C SER A 48 2.89 2.79 13.62
N GLY A 49 1.71 3.40 13.77
CA GLY A 49 1.41 4.27 14.91
C GLY A 49 1.49 3.55 16.26
N ALA A 50 1.04 2.29 16.33
CA ALA A 50 1.16 1.47 17.52
C ALA A 50 2.62 1.13 17.86
N TYR A 51 3.46 0.81 16.86
CA TYR A 51 4.89 0.60 17.07
C TYR A 51 5.59 1.88 17.57
N ILE A 52 5.30 3.03 16.96
CA ILE A 52 5.85 4.32 17.41
C ILE A 52 5.47 4.59 18.87
N ALA A 53 4.23 4.32 19.27
CA ALA A 53 3.80 4.49 20.65
C ALA A 53 4.55 3.54 21.62
N ALA A 54 4.78 2.29 21.21
CA ALA A 54 5.54 1.33 22.00
C ALA A 54 7.02 1.74 22.14
N GLU A 55 7.66 2.16 21.04
CA GLU A 55 9.02 2.68 21.05
C GLU A 55 9.14 3.97 21.86
N ALA A 56 8.16 4.87 21.81
CA ALA A 56 8.15 6.08 22.62
C ALA A 56 8.11 5.76 24.13
N PHE A 57 7.34 4.73 24.53
CA PHE A 57 7.31 4.27 25.92
C PHE A 57 8.66 3.69 26.36
N LEU A 58 9.25 2.82 25.53
CA LEU A 58 10.58 2.25 25.79
C LEU A 58 11.67 3.34 25.82
N GLY A 59 11.69 4.22 24.83
CA GLY A 59 12.62 5.34 24.75
C GLY A 59 12.52 6.30 25.95
N ALA A 60 11.31 6.61 26.42
CA ALA A 60 11.12 7.41 27.62
C ALA A 60 11.72 6.74 28.87
N SER A 61 11.60 5.41 28.98
CA SER A 61 12.22 4.66 30.08
C SER A 61 13.76 4.70 30.00
N VAL A 62 14.33 4.54 28.80
CA VAL A 62 15.78 4.62 28.57
C VAL A 62 16.32 6.01 28.91
N ILE A 63 15.64 7.08 28.47
CA ILE A 63 16.04 8.47 28.75
C ILE A 63 15.98 8.77 30.25
N ARG A 64 14.92 8.31 30.93
CA ARG A 64 14.77 8.51 32.38
C ARG A 64 15.90 7.81 33.15
N ASP A 65 16.23 6.59 32.77
CA ASP A 65 17.26 5.80 33.44
C ASP A 65 18.67 6.32 33.14
N LEU A 66 18.92 6.84 31.93
CA LEU A 66 20.15 7.59 31.59
C LEU A 66 20.39 8.77 32.54
N SER A 67 19.33 9.52 32.85
CA SER A 67 19.41 10.66 33.77
C SER A 67 19.75 10.27 35.21
N GLN A 68 19.52 9.01 35.61
CA GLN A 68 19.69 8.54 36.98
C GLN A 68 20.94 7.67 37.20
N LYS A 69 21.83 7.55 36.20
CA LYS A 69 22.92 6.55 36.17
C LYS A 69 22.37 5.12 36.32
N GLY A 70 21.25 4.85 35.66
CA GLY A 70 20.64 3.52 35.61
C GLY A 70 21.58 2.48 34.98
N ASP A 71 21.26 1.21 35.23
CA ASP A 71 22.04 0.07 34.75
C ASP A 71 22.11 0.05 33.21
N GLN A 72 23.34 0.16 32.69
CA GLN A 72 23.62 0.18 31.25
C GLN A 72 23.19 -1.13 30.56
N ALA A 73 23.15 -2.24 31.30
CA ALA A 73 22.66 -3.51 30.76
C ALA A 73 21.15 -3.45 30.46
N ILE A 74 20.36 -2.83 31.34
CA ILE A 74 18.91 -2.65 31.13
C ILE A 74 18.65 -1.75 29.93
N GLN A 75 19.44 -0.68 29.76
CA GLN A 75 19.35 0.22 28.61
C GLN A 75 19.70 -0.49 27.30
N GLY A 76 20.77 -1.30 27.29
CA GLY A 76 21.14 -2.10 26.13
C GLY A 76 20.06 -3.11 25.72
N VAL A 77 19.43 -3.77 26.69
CA VAL A 77 18.29 -4.69 26.44
C VAL A 77 17.08 -3.95 25.88
N ALA A 78 16.75 -2.77 26.43
CA ALA A 78 15.65 -1.96 25.91
C ALA A 78 15.89 -1.52 24.46
N CYS A 79 17.11 -1.07 24.11
CA CYS A 79 17.48 -0.75 22.72
C CYS A 79 17.43 -1.98 21.80
N CYS A 80 17.81 -3.17 22.27
CA CYS A 80 17.65 -4.42 21.50
C CYS A 80 16.17 -4.72 21.22
N LEU A 81 15.30 -4.51 22.21
CA LEU A 81 13.86 -4.72 22.06
C LEU A 81 13.25 -3.74 21.06
N MET A 82 13.65 -2.46 21.13
CA MET A 82 13.24 -1.44 20.14
C MET A 82 13.69 -1.84 18.73
N ALA A 83 14.96 -2.22 18.55
CA ALA A 83 15.47 -2.66 17.25
C ALA A 83 14.69 -3.87 16.70
N ALA A 84 14.30 -4.83 17.55
CA ALA A 84 13.47 -5.97 17.17
C ALA A 84 12.05 -5.54 16.74
N LEU A 85 11.45 -4.58 17.44
CA LEU A 85 10.16 -3.99 17.08
C LEU A 85 10.26 -3.29 15.72
N SER A 86 11.26 -2.44 15.52
CA SER A 86 11.54 -1.78 14.24
C SER A 86 11.72 -2.78 13.09
N ILE A 87 12.43 -3.91 13.29
CA ILE A 87 12.54 -4.98 12.27
C ILE A 87 11.16 -5.58 11.94
N SER A 88 10.34 -5.90 12.94
CA SER A 88 9.00 -6.43 12.70
C SER A 88 8.10 -5.42 11.94
N ALA A 89 8.25 -4.12 12.24
CA ALA A 89 7.56 -3.05 11.53
C ALA A 89 8.02 -2.94 10.07
N ILE A 90 9.31 -3.13 9.76
CA ILE A 90 9.82 -3.23 8.38
C ILE A 90 9.09 -4.34 7.62
N VAL A 91 9.00 -5.55 8.19
CA VAL A 91 8.36 -6.70 7.53
C VAL A 91 6.89 -6.40 7.19
N ILE A 92 6.17 -5.79 8.13
CA ILE A 92 4.76 -5.41 7.92
C ILE A 92 4.64 -4.31 6.85
N CYS A 93 5.54 -3.32 6.85
CA CYS A 93 5.52 -2.25 5.87
C CYS A 93 5.88 -2.73 4.46
N VAL A 94 6.86 -3.64 4.33
CA VAL A 94 7.25 -4.24 3.04
C VAL A 94 6.12 -5.12 2.48
N THR A 95 5.51 -5.96 3.32
CA THR A 95 4.37 -6.79 2.87
C THR A 95 3.17 -5.92 2.48
N SER A 96 2.91 -4.84 3.22
CA SER A 96 1.89 -3.84 2.86
C SER A 96 2.21 -3.16 1.52
N TYR A 97 3.46 -2.76 1.31
CA TYR A 97 3.92 -2.16 0.05
C TYR A 97 3.69 -3.09 -1.16
N LEU A 98 4.16 -4.34 -1.09
CA LEU A 98 3.96 -5.34 -2.15
C LEU A 98 2.48 -5.58 -2.44
N SER A 99 1.65 -5.62 -1.40
CA SER A 99 0.21 -5.79 -1.56
C SER A 99 -0.47 -4.57 -2.23
N ILE A 100 0.02 -3.36 -1.97
CA ILE A 100 -0.47 -2.12 -2.59
C ILE A 100 -0.04 -2.05 -4.06
N GLU A 101 1.19 -2.45 -4.35
CA GLU A 101 1.72 -2.54 -5.72
C GLU A 101 0.90 -3.52 -6.56
N ALA A 102 0.67 -4.73 -6.06
CA ALA A 102 -0.15 -5.74 -6.75
C ALA A 102 -1.59 -5.24 -7.03
N ALA A 103 -2.22 -4.56 -6.06
CA ALA A 103 -3.55 -3.99 -6.26
C ALA A 103 -3.55 -2.82 -7.26
N CYS A 104 -2.48 -2.03 -7.30
CA CYS A 104 -2.31 -0.99 -8.31
C CYS A 104 -2.19 -1.60 -9.71
N GLU A 105 -1.38 -2.64 -9.89
CA GLU A 105 -1.24 -3.34 -11.16
C GLU A 105 -2.55 -3.96 -11.63
N GLN A 106 -3.29 -4.60 -10.73
CA GLN A 106 -4.59 -5.19 -11.05
C GLN A 106 -5.63 -4.12 -11.45
N LYS A 107 -5.63 -2.97 -10.78
CA LYS A 107 -6.48 -1.83 -11.15
C LYS A 107 -6.10 -1.26 -12.51
N ASP A 108 -4.80 -1.14 -12.80
CA ASP A 108 -4.30 -0.68 -14.10
C ASP A 108 -4.64 -1.68 -15.21
N TYR A 109 -4.59 -2.99 -14.93
CA TYR A 109 -5.03 -4.04 -15.85
C TYR A 109 -6.52 -3.92 -16.19
N LEU A 110 -7.40 -3.82 -15.17
CA LEU A 110 -8.85 -3.64 -15.37
C LEU A 110 -9.17 -2.37 -16.16
N ARG A 111 -8.40 -1.31 -15.93
CA ARG A 111 -8.52 -0.06 -16.69
C ARG A 111 -8.12 -0.23 -18.15
N ARG A 112 -6.99 -0.86 -18.44
CA ARG A 112 -6.55 -1.14 -19.82
C ARG A 112 -7.60 -1.98 -20.54
N TYR A 113 -8.10 -3.01 -19.88
CA TYR A 113 -9.16 -3.87 -20.41
C TYR A 113 -10.43 -3.07 -20.76
N TYR A 114 -10.84 -2.13 -19.91
CA TYR A 114 -11.94 -1.21 -20.21
C TYR A 114 -11.64 -0.29 -21.40
N GLU A 115 -10.43 0.28 -21.48
CA GLU A 115 -10.02 1.20 -22.54
C GLU A 115 -9.83 0.53 -23.91
N GLU A 116 -9.55 -0.77 -23.93
CA GLU A 116 -9.42 -1.63 -25.11
C GLU A 116 -10.77 -2.05 -25.70
N CYS A 117 -11.85 -2.02 -24.91
CA CYS A 117 -13.22 -2.27 -25.40
C CYS A 117 -13.71 -1.11 -26.26
N ARG A 118 -13.39 -1.15 -27.57
CA ARG A 118 -13.70 -0.07 -28.52
C ARG A 118 -14.53 -0.53 -29.72
N LEU A 119 -15.41 0.37 -30.17
CA LEU A 119 -16.15 0.28 -31.42
C LEU A 119 -15.93 1.58 -32.19
N ASN A 120 -15.46 1.50 -33.44
CA ASN A 120 -15.19 2.65 -34.31
C ASN A 120 -14.22 3.69 -33.70
N GLY A 121 -13.25 3.24 -32.90
CA GLY A 121 -12.26 4.10 -32.25
C GLY A 121 -12.71 4.70 -30.92
N GLU A 122 -13.98 4.55 -30.56
CA GLU A 122 -14.59 5.06 -29.34
C GLU A 122 -14.87 3.94 -28.33
N ASN A 123 -14.96 4.28 -27.04
CA ASN A 123 -15.24 3.29 -26.00
C ASN A 123 -16.70 2.82 -26.08
N ILE A 124 -16.92 1.51 -26.12
CA ILE A 124 -18.26 0.89 -26.29
C ILE A 124 -19.17 1.20 -25.11
N PHE A 125 -18.61 1.26 -23.90
CA PHE A 125 -19.36 1.50 -22.67
C PHE A 125 -19.85 2.95 -22.59
N GLU A 126 -18.97 3.92 -22.89
CA GLU A 126 -19.28 5.36 -22.76
C GLU A 126 -20.15 5.86 -23.92
N ASN A 127 -19.79 5.56 -25.16
CA ASN A 127 -20.44 6.16 -26.34
C ASN A 127 -21.54 5.26 -26.93
N GLY A 128 -21.41 3.94 -26.80
CA GLY A 128 -22.43 3.00 -27.25
C GLY A 128 -23.56 2.84 -26.24
N MET A 129 -23.23 2.50 -24.99
CA MET A 129 -24.22 2.19 -23.95
C MET A 129 -24.50 3.34 -22.98
N LYS A 130 -23.79 4.48 -23.08
CA LYS A 130 -23.93 5.63 -22.18
C LYS A 130 -23.73 5.28 -20.70
N LEU A 131 -22.90 4.28 -20.41
CA LEU A 131 -22.57 3.91 -19.05
C LEU A 131 -21.54 4.89 -18.47
N PRO A 132 -21.64 5.24 -17.18
CA PRO A 132 -20.67 6.10 -16.54
C PRO A 132 -19.30 5.40 -16.50
N ARG A 133 -18.22 6.18 -16.48
CA ARG A 133 -16.90 5.60 -16.31
C ARG A 133 -16.73 5.13 -14.85
N PRO A 134 -16.25 3.90 -14.59
CA PRO A 134 -16.11 3.38 -13.23
C PRO A 134 -14.87 3.90 -12.49
N PHE A 135 -14.15 4.86 -13.07
CA PHE A 135 -12.92 5.43 -12.55
C PHE A 135 -12.80 6.92 -12.86
N GLY A 136 -11.92 7.61 -12.14
CA GLY A 136 -11.77 9.06 -12.21
C GLY A 136 -11.44 9.62 -13.59
N PRO A 137 -11.56 10.95 -13.78
CA PRO A 137 -11.24 11.60 -15.04
C PRO A 137 -9.76 11.40 -15.41
N ARG A 138 -9.46 11.40 -16.72
CA ARG A 138 -8.14 11.04 -17.28
C ARG A 138 -6.96 11.82 -16.67
N GLY A 139 -7.19 13.02 -16.12
CA GLY A 139 -6.17 13.85 -15.46
C GLY A 139 -6.27 13.97 -13.93
N GLY A 140 -7.40 13.61 -13.30
CA GLY A 140 -7.63 13.86 -11.86
C GLY A 140 -7.22 12.71 -10.93
N GLN A 141 -6.93 11.54 -11.50
CA GLN A 141 -6.75 10.29 -10.75
C GLN A 141 -5.35 10.08 -10.16
N VAL A 142 -4.41 10.95 -10.54
CA VAL A 142 -3.01 10.90 -10.12
C VAL A 142 -2.88 11.10 -8.60
N SER A 143 -3.68 11.98 -8.01
CA SER A 143 -3.59 12.34 -6.58
C SER A 143 -3.92 11.18 -5.61
N GLY A 144 -4.98 10.41 -5.87
CA GLY A 144 -5.44 9.36 -4.95
C GLY A 144 -4.52 8.13 -4.87
N ASN A 145 -3.87 7.76 -5.99
CA ASN A 145 -2.94 6.62 -6.03
C ASN A 145 -1.53 7.02 -5.56
N ILE A 146 -1.16 8.30 -5.65
CA ILE A 146 0.16 8.78 -5.23
C ILE A 146 0.36 8.58 -3.72
N ALA A 147 -0.65 8.90 -2.91
CA ALA A 147 -0.55 8.73 -1.46
C ALA A 147 -0.25 7.26 -1.10
N ALA A 148 -0.99 6.31 -1.67
CA ALA A 148 -0.75 4.88 -1.43
C ALA A 148 0.63 4.43 -1.93
N LYS A 149 1.10 4.94 -3.07
CA LYS A 149 2.42 4.58 -3.63
C LYS A 149 3.60 5.18 -2.86
N ILE A 150 3.43 6.33 -2.22
CA ILE A 150 4.51 7.03 -1.51
C ILE A 150 4.55 6.68 -0.02
N ILE A 151 3.40 6.56 0.64
CA ILE A 151 3.35 6.38 2.10
C ILE A 151 4.06 5.09 2.53
N SER A 152 3.81 3.97 1.84
CA SER A 152 4.40 2.68 2.20
C SER A 152 5.93 2.63 2.09
N PRO A 153 6.59 3.07 1.00
CA PRO A 153 8.05 3.10 0.95
C PRO A 153 8.65 4.11 1.95
N VAL A 154 7.97 5.22 2.22
CA VAL A 154 8.41 6.16 3.27
C VAL A 154 8.38 5.52 4.66
N LEU A 155 7.33 4.76 4.98
CA LEU A 155 7.26 4.01 6.25
C LEU A 155 8.37 2.96 6.34
N VAL A 156 8.63 2.20 5.27
CA VAL A 156 9.75 1.25 5.23
C VAL A 156 11.08 1.97 5.52
N LEU A 157 11.33 3.09 4.83
CA LEU A 157 12.55 3.87 5.01
C LEU A 157 12.70 4.38 6.45
N MET A 158 11.61 4.90 7.03
CA MET A 158 11.56 5.35 8.42
C MET A 158 11.98 4.23 9.37
N TRP A 159 11.39 3.04 9.24
CA TRP A 159 11.70 1.89 10.10
C TRP A 159 13.11 1.34 9.91
N VAL A 160 13.63 1.37 8.68
CA VAL A 160 15.04 1.03 8.41
C VAL A 160 15.98 1.98 9.15
N VAL A 161 15.71 3.29 9.10
CA VAL A 161 16.51 4.29 9.82
C VAL A 161 16.43 4.09 11.33
N MET A 162 15.23 3.86 11.89
CA MET A 162 15.07 3.58 13.32
C MET A 162 15.85 2.33 13.75
N THR A 163 15.73 1.23 13.00
CA THR A 163 16.48 -0.01 13.28
C THR A 163 17.98 0.22 13.38
N VAL A 164 18.54 1.02 12.45
CA VAL A 164 19.98 1.32 12.44
C VAL A 164 20.37 2.14 13.66
N ILE A 165 19.59 3.17 14.00
CA ILE A 165 19.85 4.03 15.16
C ILE A 165 19.80 3.22 16.45
N GLU A 166 18.75 2.43 16.64
CA GLU A 166 18.52 1.62 17.83
C GLU A 166 19.52 0.48 17.96
N GLY A 167 19.88 -0.17 16.85
CA GLY A 167 20.91 -1.19 16.80
C GLY A 167 22.29 -0.64 17.19
N LEU A 168 22.66 0.53 16.67
CA LEU A 168 23.90 1.21 17.08
C LEU A 168 23.87 1.60 18.56
N ALA A 169 22.75 2.13 19.06
CA ALA A 169 22.60 2.46 20.47
C ALA A 169 22.74 1.21 21.35
N ALA A 170 22.10 0.10 20.98
CA ALA A 170 22.21 -1.17 21.69
C ALA A 170 23.66 -1.66 21.79
N ILE A 171 24.41 -1.61 20.67
CA ILE A 171 25.82 -1.99 20.65
C ILE A 171 26.63 -1.10 21.60
N LEU A 172 26.42 0.22 21.56
CA LEU A 172 27.15 1.15 22.42
C LEU A 172 26.89 0.88 23.91
N PHE A 173 25.65 0.65 24.31
CA PHE A 173 25.32 0.35 25.71
C PHE A 173 25.88 -0.99 26.16
N LEU A 174 25.76 -2.04 25.33
CA LEU A 174 26.28 -3.36 25.68
C LEU A 174 27.81 -3.39 25.73
N CYS A 175 28.51 -2.68 24.83
CA CYS A 175 29.97 -2.59 24.86
C CYS A 175 30.52 -1.79 26.04
N GLN A 176 29.72 -0.98 26.73
CA GLN A 176 30.14 -0.28 27.95
C GLN A 176 29.97 -1.12 29.22
N VAL A 177 29.15 -2.19 29.14
CA VAL A 177 28.90 -3.12 30.25
C VAL A 177 30.02 -4.16 30.42
N PHE A 178 30.73 -4.48 29.34
CA PHE A 178 31.85 -5.44 29.30
C PHE A 178 33.20 -4.73 29.30
#